data_AF-I0K7N2-F1
#
_entry.id   AF-I0K7N2-F1
#
_cell.length_a   1.000
_cell.length_b   1.000
_cell.length_c   1.000
_cell.angle_alpha   90.00
_cell.angle_beta   90.00
_cell.angle_gamma   90.00
#
_symmetry.space_group_name_H-M   'P 1'
#
loop_
_entity.id
_entity.type
_entity.pdbx_description
1 polymer ?
#
loop_
_entity_poly.entity_id
_entity_poly.type
_entity_poly.pdbx_seq_one_letter_code
_entity_poly.pdbx_strand_id
1 'polypeptide(L)'
;MKTLQTFILLTLATTALAQEPQTGIEKGTFGMAKATLEFLATDTKTFPKAQETTCKDCVEYGDLSAFIQKNSLKKADGLLNDIQKHSLKLNDGFAADEFSSEGAVLDSLRQYILNRVTSGAERAHRKQLASYAAYQTKMTALAGGTNPETALDEQTAALQEGSAPADDTDAASAGTGSFSWGTWAFWLSVLNLLGLGYLLVTRQQGGGGKVAMQSDRDDARIAGLQDENNRLSSTVAELANRLTMAEKKLMAMQGAQAPPNRPPADRPNVPQGNPTQAAPNPMPANQPRPAQGQGYGNQPNPSAMPMSGSSQMSAPNQPATPTPPPSNVRPTPTIPPLPGNVAGDRPASERPAVERPVSSGMPAPEMPSSQPAPQPVPAPPAMPAAPPAPKRLYARTADLGNGFSLAGLLDQPERGIVYEIELTSPSTALFRVSQSPEAQQLAMSDPYSYLSDACLYENQPGGPNSRIQTVAPGQLVLQADKWQITDKARIGFV
;
A
#
# COMPACT_ATOMS: atom_id res chain seq x y z
N MET A 1 -63.55 38.63 8.89
CA MET A 1 -63.01 37.28 8.59
C MET A 1 -62.38 37.30 7.19
N LYS A 2 -61.13 37.76 7.02
CA LYS A 2 -60.44 37.80 5.71
C LYS A 2 -58.95 38.21 5.84
N THR A 3 -58.19 37.62 6.75
CA THR A 3 -56.75 37.94 6.93
C THR A 3 -55.98 36.79 7.58
N LEU A 4 -56.06 35.57 7.02
CA LEU A 4 -55.27 34.45 7.55
C LEU A 4 -54.88 33.39 6.50
N GLN A 5 -54.67 33.80 5.24
CA GLN A 5 -54.43 32.85 4.14
C GLN A 5 -53.29 33.27 3.20
N THR A 6 -52.31 34.00 3.74
CA THR A 6 -51.18 34.56 2.96
C THR A 6 -49.84 34.37 3.68
N PHE A 7 -49.67 33.25 4.39
CA PHE A 7 -48.41 32.92 5.09
C PHE A 7 -47.96 31.45 4.92
N ILE A 8 -48.55 30.69 3.98
CA ILE A 8 -48.22 29.26 3.74
C ILE A 8 -47.60 29.03 2.34
N LEU A 9 -47.08 30.08 1.70
CA LEU A 9 -46.54 30.00 0.33
C LEU A 9 -45.11 30.56 0.21
N LEU A 10 -44.33 30.52 1.31
CA LEU A 10 -42.96 31.05 1.34
C LEU A 10 -41.97 30.17 2.12
N THR A 11 -42.09 28.84 2.01
CA THR A 11 -41.10 27.87 2.53
C THR A 11 -40.87 26.70 1.56
N LEU A 12 -40.85 26.98 0.26
CA LEU A 12 -40.44 26.03 -0.80
C LEU A 12 -39.25 26.55 -1.62
N ALA A 13 -38.55 27.55 -1.10
CA ALA A 13 -37.29 28.02 -1.67
C ALA A 13 -36.16 27.03 -1.31
N THR A 14 -35.99 26.05 -2.19
CA THR A 14 -34.68 25.67 -2.74
C THR A 14 -33.57 25.38 -1.73
N THR A 15 -33.64 24.24 -1.05
CA THR A 15 -32.43 23.47 -0.76
C THR A 15 -32.03 22.72 -2.02
N ALA A 16 -31.64 23.46 -3.07
CA ALA A 16 -30.76 22.91 -4.10
C ALA A 16 -29.37 22.90 -3.47
N LEU A 17 -29.15 21.97 -2.53
CA LEU A 17 -27.82 21.65 -2.06
C LEU A 17 -27.07 21.17 -3.30
N ALA A 18 -25.97 21.85 -3.59
CA ALA A 18 -25.06 21.49 -4.66
C ALA A 18 -24.74 20.00 -4.54
N GLN A 19 -25.37 19.18 -5.39
CA GLN A 19 -24.85 17.85 -5.67
C GLN A 19 -23.54 18.12 -6.40
N GLU A 20 -22.44 18.09 -5.65
CA GLU A 20 -21.13 18.01 -6.26
C GLU A 20 -21.17 16.84 -7.25
N PRO A 21 -20.72 17.04 -8.50
CA PRO A 21 -20.73 15.99 -9.48
C PRO A 21 -19.91 14.83 -8.91
N GLN A 22 -20.58 13.75 -8.51
CA GLN A 22 -19.93 12.54 -8.00
C GLN A 22 -18.85 12.14 -8.98
N THR A 23 -17.62 12.07 -8.48
CA THR A 23 -16.49 11.65 -9.29
C THR A 23 -16.72 10.21 -9.78
N GLY A 24 -16.11 9.83 -10.91
CA GLY A 24 -16.27 8.48 -11.41
C GLY A 24 -15.79 7.40 -10.41
N ILE A 25 -14.78 7.73 -9.58
CA ILE A 25 -14.27 6.88 -8.50
C ILE A 25 -15.34 6.61 -7.44
N GLU A 26 -16.07 7.64 -6.99
CA GLU A 26 -17.13 7.49 -6.00
C GLU A 26 -18.26 6.61 -6.53
N LYS A 27 -18.67 6.85 -7.78
CA LYS A 27 -19.69 6.04 -8.45
C LYS A 27 -19.25 4.57 -8.60
N GLY A 28 -18.00 4.34 -9.00
CA GLY A 28 -17.41 3.01 -9.10
C GLY A 28 -17.36 2.30 -7.74
N THR A 29 -16.90 3.00 -6.71
CA THR A 29 -16.82 2.51 -5.33
C THR A 29 -18.19 2.13 -4.78
N PHE A 30 -19.19 3.00 -4.94
CA PHE A 30 -20.56 2.72 -4.52
C PHE A 30 -21.12 1.49 -5.25
N GLY A 31 -20.92 1.42 -6.57
CA GLY A 31 -21.33 0.27 -7.38
C GLY A 31 -20.69 -1.04 -6.91
N MET A 32 -19.41 -1.03 -6.55
CA MET A 32 -18.69 -2.19 -6.02
C MET A 32 -19.24 -2.62 -4.67
N ALA A 33 -19.42 -1.67 -3.74
CA ALA A 33 -20.03 -1.94 -2.43
C ALA A 33 -21.43 -2.56 -2.58
N LYS A 34 -22.25 -2.01 -3.47
CA LYS A 34 -23.58 -2.54 -3.80
C LYS A 34 -23.50 -3.97 -4.35
N ALA A 35 -22.66 -4.23 -5.35
CA ALA A 35 -22.47 -5.56 -5.92
C ALA A 35 -22.01 -6.59 -4.88
N THR A 36 -21.13 -6.18 -3.95
CA THR A 36 -20.66 -7.04 -2.86
C THR A 36 -21.79 -7.41 -1.90
N LEU A 37 -22.64 -6.47 -1.52
CA LEU A 37 -23.76 -6.75 -0.61
C LEU A 37 -24.83 -7.64 -1.26
N GLU A 38 -25.13 -7.43 -2.54
CA GLU A 38 -26.01 -8.30 -3.32
C GLU A 38 -25.44 -9.71 -3.41
N PHE A 39 -24.14 -9.86 -3.67
CA PHE A 39 -23.47 -11.16 -3.66
C PHE A 39 -23.54 -11.84 -2.30
N LEU A 40 -23.24 -11.13 -1.20
CA LEU A 40 -23.33 -11.68 0.15
C LEU A 40 -24.75 -12.12 0.50
N ALA A 41 -25.78 -11.41 0.02
CA ALA A 41 -27.17 -11.82 0.22
C ALA A 41 -27.54 -13.15 -0.48
N THR A 42 -26.76 -13.59 -1.48
CA THR A 42 -26.92 -14.92 -2.10
C THR A 42 -26.24 -16.05 -1.34
N ASP A 43 -25.36 -15.75 -0.38
CA ASP A 43 -24.66 -16.74 0.45
C ASP A 43 -25.58 -17.25 1.58
N THR A 44 -26.51 -18.14 1.23
CA THR A 44 -27.49 -18.73 2.17
C THR A 44 -26.84 -19.54 3.29
N LYS A 45 -25.60 -20.02 3.07
CA LYS A 45 -24.83 -20.76 4.09
C LYS A 45 -24.39 -19.83 5.22
N THR A 46 -23.84 -18.65 4.88
CA THR A 46 -23.42 -17.67 5.90
C THR A 46 -24.60 -16.84 6.42
N PHE A 47 -25.55 -16.50 5.54
CA PHE A 47 -26.66 -15.58 5.83
C PHE A 47 -28.02 -16.22 5.53
N PRO A 48 -28.46 -17.22 6.33
CA PRO A 48 -29.72 -17.94 6.09
C PRO A 48 -30.98 -17.07 6.27
N LYS A 49 -30.84 -15.84 6.78
CA LYS A 49 -31.94 -14.89 7.03
C LYS A 49 -32.06 -13.81 5.95
N ALA A 50 -31.25 -13.86 4.89
CA ALA A 50 -31.37 -12.92 3.79
C ALA A 50 -32.72 -13.11 3.09
N GLN A 51 -33.46 -12.02 2.91
CA GLN A 51 -34.81 -11.99 2.32
C GLN A 51 -34.78 -11.49 0.86
N GLU A 52 -33.84 -10.60 0.55
CA GLU A 52 -33.71 -9.94 -0.75
C GLU A 52 -32.27 -10.06 -1.25
N THR A 53 -32.11 -10.51 -2.48
CA THR A 53 -30.79 -10.69 -3.11
C THR A 53 -30.29 -9.45 -3.85
N THR A 54 -31.15 -8.46 -4.08
CA THR A 54 -30.86 -7.27 -4.89
C THR A 54 -31.36 -6.00 -4.21
N CYS A 55 -30.59 -4.92 -4.25
CA CYS A 55 -31.05 -3.62 -3.77
C CYS A 55 -31.44 -2.69 -4.94
N LYS A 56 -32.74 -2.65 -5.28
CA LYS A 56 -33.24 -1.87 -6.42
C LYS A 56 -33.09 -0.37 -6.21
N ASP A 57 -33.46 0.12 -5.02
CA ASP A 57 -33.57 1.54 -4.72
C ASP A 57 -32.37 2.10 -3.97
N CYS A 58 -31.26 1.36 -3.90
CA CYS A 58 -30.03 1.87 -3.29
C CYS A 58 -29.33 2.88 -4.22
N VAL A 59 -29.34 4.14 -3.81
CA VAL A 59 -28.67 5.28 -4.47
C VAL A 59 -27.54 5.82 -3.60
N GLU A 60 -27.65 5.70 -2.27
CA GLU A 60 -26.68 6.18 -1.30
C GLU A 60 -26.24 5.09 -0.31
N TYR A 61 -25.14 5.33 0.41
CA TYR A 61 -24.62 4.40 1.41
C TYR A 61 -25.62 4.14 2.57
N GLY A 62 -26.49 5.11 2.86
CA GLY A 62 -27.58 4.94 3.82
C GLY A 62 -28.54 3.81 3.42
N ASP A 63 -28.86 3.72 2.12
CA ASP A 63 -29.73 2.66 1.59
C ASP A 63 -29.05 1.29 1.67
N LEU A 64 -27.74 1.23 1.44
CA LEU A 64 -26.95 0.00 1.59
C LEU A 64 -26.95 -0.48 3.05
N SER A 65 -26.86 0.43 4.03
CA SER A 65 -26.99 0.07 5.44
C SER A 65 -28.39 -0.45 5.79
N ALA A 66 -29.44 0.18 5.25
CA ALA A 66 -30.80 -0.32 5.41
C ALA A 66 -30.97 -1.72 4.79
N PHE A 67 -30.36 -1.97 3.63
CA PHE A 67 -30.34 -3.28 2.97
C PHE A 67 -29.62 -4.35 3.82
N ILE A 68 -28.48 -4.00 4.44
CA ILE A 68 -27.74 -4.88 5.36
C ILE A 68 -28.62 -5.28 6.56
N GLN A 69 -29.28 -4.31 7.19
CA GLN A 69 -30.16 -4.55 8.34
C GLN A 69 -31.35 -5.44 7.95
N LYS A 70 -32.02 -5.13 6.84
CA LYS A 70 -33.16 -5.89 6.32
C LYS A 70 -32.81 -7.36 6.06
N ASN A 71 -31.61 -7.63 5.53
CA ASN A 71 -31.13 -8.97 5.24
C ASN A 71 -30.36 -9.65 6.38
N SER A 72 -30.21 -8.97 7.53
CA SER A 72 -29.44 -9.47 8.67
C SER A 72 -28.01 -9.92 8.29
N LEU A 73 -27.34 -9.18 7.40
CA LEU A 73 -25.99 -9.51 6.93
C LEU A 73 -24.95 -9.17 8.00
N LYS A 74 -24.73 -10.10 8.95
CA LYS A 74 -23.79 -9.90 10.07
C LYS A 74 -22.40 -9.48 9.57
N LYS A 75 -21.83 -8.44 10.18
CA LYS A 75 -20.51 -7.85 9.85
C LYS A 75 -20.44 -7.14 8.48
N ALA A 76 -21.52 -7.08 7.72
CA ALA A 76 -21.51 -6.38 6.44
C ALA A 76 -21.41 -4.85 6.60
N ASP A 77 -21.89 -4.28 7.71
CA ASP A 77 -21.69 -2.85 8.02
C ASP A 77 -20.19 -2.51 8.15
N GLY A 78 -19.43 -3.39 8.80
CA GLY A 78 -17.98 -3.25 8.91
C GLY A 78 -17.29 -3.33 7.55
N LEU A 79 -17.75 -4.23 6.67
CA LEU A 79 -17.25 -4.33 5.30
C LEU A 79 -17.58 -3.06 4.49
N LEU A 80 -18.78 -2.51 4.62
CA LEU A 80 -19.18 -1.29 3.92
C LEU A 80 -18.30 -0.10 4.34
N ASN A 81 -18.06 0.05 5.64
CA ASN A 81 -17.15 1.07 6.19
C ASN A 81 -15.70 0.84 5.74
N ASP A 82 -15.23 -0.40 5.72
CA ASP A 82 -13.88 -0.76 5.23
C ASP A 82 -13.71 -0.34 3.77
N ILE A 83 -14.71 -0.61 2.91
CA ILE A 83 -14.70 -0.23 1.48
C ILE A 83 -14.64 1.30 1.34
N GLN A 84 -15.52 2.02 2.05
CA GLN A 84 -15.55 3.48 1.98
C GLN A 84 -14.22 4.08 2.45
N LYS A 85 -13.67 3.60 3.58
CA LYS A 85 -12.37 4.04 4.08
C LYS A 85 -11.23 3.75 3.11
N HIS A 86 -11.24 2.57 2.49
CA HIS A 86 -10.20 2.20 1.52
C HIS A 86 -10.29 3.05 0.26
N SER A 87 -11.50 3.37 -0.21
CA SER A 87 -11.70 4.26 -1.36
C SER A 87 -11.17 5.68 -1.12
N LEU A 88 -11.38 6.23 0.09
CA LEU A 88 -10.83 7.53 0.46
C LEU A 88 -9.29 7.50 0.44
N LYS A 89 -8.69 6.45 1.00
CA LYS A 89 -7.23 6.27 0.97
C LYS A 89 -6.69 6.20 -0.46
N LEU A 90 -7.38 5.49 -1.36
CA LEU A 90 -6.96 5.38 -2.76
C LEU A 90 -7.16 6.69 -3.52
N ASN A 91 -8.19 7.47 -3.18
CA ASN A 91 -8.39 8.80 -3.77
C ASN A 91 -7.28 9.77 -3.35
N ASP A 92 -6.84 9.71 -2.09
CA ASP A 92 -5.67 10.46 -1.61
C ASP A 92 -4.39 10.03 -2.34
N GLY A 93 -4.21 8.73 -2.59
CA GLY A 93 -3.09 8.21 -3.40
C GLY A 93 -3.17 8.63 -4.87
N PHE A 94 -4.38 8.69 -5.45
CA PHE A 94 -4.60 9.18 -6.80
C PHE A 94 -4.24 10.68 -6.91
N ALA A 95 -4.63 11.49 -5.92
CA ALA A 95 -4.22 12.89 -5.85
C ALA A 95 -2.70 13.07 -5.68
N ALA A 96 -1.99 12.02 -5.26
CA ALA A 96 -0.54 11.99 -5.14
C ALA A 96 0.17 11.38 -6.37
N ASP A 97 -0.52 11.24 -7.51
CA ASP A 97 0.00 10.65 -8.75
C ASP A 97 0.49 9.18 -8.62
N GLU A 98 0.06 8.46 -7.58
CA GLU A 98 0.44 7.04 -7.36
C GLU A 98 -0.21 6.12 -8.41
N PHE A 99 -1.35 6.51 -8.95
CA PHE A 99 -2.13 5.74 -9.91
C PHE A 99 -2.19 6.44 -11.26
N SER A 100 -1.86 5.70 -12.32
CA SER A 100 -1.83 6.25 -13.68
C SER A 100 -3.21 6.52 -14.30
N SER A 101 -4.29 6.02 -13.69
CA SER A 101 -5.66 6.23 -14.16
C SER A 101 -6.69 5.92 -13.06
N GLU A 102 -7.90 6.46 -13.23
CA GLU A 102 -9.08 6.12 -12.42
C GLU A 102 -9.37 4.60 -12.46
N GLY A 103 -9.19 3.96 -13.61
CA GLY A 103 -9.38 2.50 -13.73
C GLY A 103 -8.40 1.70 -12.86
N ALA A 104 -7.17 2.18 -12.71
CA ALA A 104 -6.18 1.52 -11.84
C ALA A 104 -6.55 1.63 -10.34
N VAL A 105 -7.11 2.78 -9.93
CA VAL A 105 -7.63 2.98 -8.56
C VAL A 105 -8.77 2.00 -8.28
N LEU A 106 -9.74 1.93 -9.20
CA LEU A 106 -10.88 1.04 -9.03
C LEU A 106 -10.49 -0.44 -9.15
N ASP A 107 -9.49 -0.81 -9.95
CA ASP A 107 -8.99 -2.18 -10.00
C ASP A 107 -8.31 -2.59 -8.67
N SER A 108 -7.53 -1.69 -8.07
CA SER A 108 -6.95 -1.91 -6.74
C SER A 108 -8.04 -2.14 -5.69
N LEU A 109 -9.07 -1.29 -5.69
CA LEU A 109 -10.23 -1.45 -4.82
C LEU A 109 -10.96 -2.79 -5.06
N ARG A 110 -11.16 -3.17 -6.33
CA ARG A 110 -11.77 -4.45 -6.72
C ARG A 110 -11.01 -5.62 -6.11
N GLN A 111 -9.69 -5.66 -6.27
CA GLN A 111 -8.85 -6.73 -5.73
C GLN A 111 -8.94 -6.81 -4.20
N TYR A 112 -8.87 -5.65 -3.53
CA TYR A 112 -9.06 -5.55 -2.08
C TYR A 112 -10.40 -6.16 -1.64
N ILE A 113 -11.50 -5.79 -2.30
CA ILE A 113 -12.84 -6.26 -1.98
C ILE A 113 -12.99 -7.77 -2.22
N LEU A 114 -12.55 -8.26 -3.39
CA LEU A 114 -12.60 -9.70 -3.72
C LEU A 114 -11.84 -10.54 -2.70
N ASN A 115 -10.63 -10.10 -2.33
CA ASN A 115 -9.83 -10.76 -1.31
C ASN A 115 -10.54 -10.71 0.05
N ARG A 116 -11.05 -9.55 0.47
CA ARG A 116 -11.76 -9.40 1.75
C ARG A 116 -13.01 -10.28 1.84
N VAL A 117 -13.75 -10.43 0.75
CA VAL A 117 -14.99 -11.21 0.71
C VAL A 117 -14.73 -12.72 0.68
N THR A 118 -13.62 -13.17 0.08
CA THR A 118 -13.36 -14.60 -0.18
C THR A 118 -12.20 -15.21 0.62
N SER A 119 -11.35 -14.40 1.26
CA SER A 119 -10.23 -14.88 2.06
C SER A 119 -10.67 -15.42 3.43
N GLY A 120 -9.93 -16.44 3.88
CA GLY A 120 -10.14 -17.11 5.16
C GLY A 120 -10.97 -18.39 5.03
N ALA A 121 -10.74 -19.33 5.95
CA ALA A 121 -11.35 -20.66 5.91
C ALA A 121 -12.89 -20.62 5.90
N GLU A 122 -13.49 -19.68 6.62
CA GLU A 122 -14.96 -19.53 6.69
C GLU A 122 -15.59 -18.91 5.44
N ARG A 123 -14.79 -18.30 4.55
CA ARG A 123 -15.29 -17.55 3.37
C ARG A 123 -14.88 -18.20 2.06
N ALA A 124 -13.95 -19.16 2.08
CA ALA A 124 -13.45 -19.83 0.88
C ALA A 124 -14.58 -20.49 0.05
N HIS A 125 -15.64 -20.99 0.71
CA HIS A 125 -16.79 -21.57 0.00
C HIS A 125 -17.53 -20.58 -0.90
N ARG A 126 -17.38 -19.26 -0.67
CA ARG A 126 -18.02 -18.24 -1.49
C ARG A 126 -17.57 -18.25 -2.94
N LYS A 127 -16.34 -18.72 -3.21
CA LYS A 127 -15.83 -18.90 -4.57
C LYS A 127 -16.58 -20.00 -5.34
N GLN A 128 -17.23 -20.93 -4.64
CA GLN A 128 -18.00 -22.03 -5.21
C GLN A 128 -19.49 -21.69 -5.40
N LEU A 129 -19.94 -20.50 -4.96
CA LEU A 129 -21.32 -20.08 -5.17
C LEU A 129 -21.55 -19.80 -6.66
N ALA A 130 -22.69 -20.25 -7.19
CA ALA A 130 -23.06 -20.03 -8.60
C ALA A 130 -23.12 -18.53 -8.96
N SER A 131 -23.42 -17.66 -7.99
CA SER A 131 -23.44 -16.21 -8.14
C SER A 131 -22.06 -15.54 -8.19
N TYR A 132 -20.98 -16.25 -7.83
CA TYR A 132 -19.64 -15.66 -7.72
C TYR A 132 -19.09 -15.21 -9.08
N ALA A 133 -19.35 -15.98 -10.13
CA ALA A 133 -19.01 -15.66 -11.52
C ALA A 133 -19.54 -14.29 -11.96
N ALA A 134 -20.85 -14.11 -11.78
CA ALA A 134 -21.55 -12.88 -12.12
C ALA A 134 -21.07 -11.70 -11.26
N TYR A 135 -20.77 -11.96 -9.98
CA TYR A 135 -20.20 -10.98 -9.08
C TYR A 135 -18.82 -10.49 -9.54
N GLN A 136 -17.90 -11.39 -9.86
CA GLN A 136 -16.56 -11.03 -10.35
C GLN A 136 -16.64 -10.22 -11.65
N THR A 137 -17.49 -10.64 -12.59
CA THR A 137 -17.72 -9.91 -13.85
C THR A 137 -18.25 -8.50 -13.60
N LYS A 138 -19.24 -8.37 -12.70
CA LYS A 138 -19.81 -7.06 -12.31
C LYS A 138 -18.76 -6.16 -11.67
N MET A 139 -17.90 -6.71 -10.81
CA MET A 139 -16.81 -5.97 -10.17
C MET A 139 -15.76 -5.48 -11.18
N THR A 140 -15.38 -6.29 -12.16
CA THR A 140 -14.45 -5.90 -13.22
C THR A 140 -15.04 -4.82 -14.13
N ALA A 141 -16.31 -4.92 -14.49
CA ALA A 141 -17.01 -3.89 -15.27
C ALA A 141 -17.08 -2.55 -14.53
N LEU A 142 -17.34 -2.59 -13.20
CA LEU A 142 -17.34 -1.41 -12.35
C LEU A 142 -15.96 -0.78 -12.17
N ALA A 143 -14.87 -1.53 -12.39
CA ALA A 143 -13.50 -1.02 -12.38
C ALA A 143 -13.08 -0.33 -13.69
N GLY A 144 -13.99 -0.21 -14.67
CA GLY A 144 -13.67 0.35 -15.98
C GLY A 144 -12.99 -0.63 -16.93
N GLY A 145 -12.95 -1.93 -16.60
CA GLY A 145 -12.50 -2.97 -17.53
C GLY A 145 -13.46 -3.08 -18.70
N THR A 146 -13.05 -2.60 -19.88
CA THR A 146 -13.91 -2.53 -21.09
C THR A 146 -14.14 -3.86 -21.78
N ASN A 147 -13.49 -4.95 -21.37
CA ASN A 147 -13.64 -6.26 -22.01
C ASN A 147 -14.23 -7.31 -21.05
N PRO A 148 -15.56 -7.54 -21.10
CA PRO A 148 -16.17 -8.65 -20.39
C PRO A 148 -15.64 -10.02 -20.87
N GLU A 149 -15.12 -10.13 -22.10
CA GLU A 149 -14.47 -11.35 -22.61
C GLU A 149 -13.20 -11.71 -21.83
N THR A 150 -12.35 -10.72 -21.50
CA THR A 150 -11.13 -10.97 -20.69
C THR A 150 -11.48 -11.43 -19.27
N ALA A 151 -12.58 -10.93 -18.71
CA ALA A 151 -13.08 -11.39 -17.41
C ALA A 151 -13.59 -12.84 -17.46
N LEU A 152 -14.15 -13.27 -18.60
CA LEU A 152 -14.60 -14.64 -18.81
C LEU A 152 -13.41 -15.61 -18.93
N ASP A 153 -12.32 -15.18 -19.59
CA ASP A 153 -11.10 -15.98 -19.76
C ASP A 153 -10.36 -16.20 -18.43
N GLU A 154 -10.18 -15.17 -17.60
CA GLU A 154 -9.60 -15.31 -16.25
C GLU A 154 -10.44 -16.26 -15.37
N GLN A 155 -11.76 -16.23 -15.52
CA GLN A 155 -12.66 -17.08 -14.75
C GLN A 155 -12.65 -18.53 -15.23
N THR A 156 -12.52 -18.75 -16.54
CA THR A 156 -12.39 -20.09 -17.13
C THR A 156 -11.09 -20.74 -16.68
N ALA A 157 -10.00 -19.98 -16.62
CA ALA A 157 -8.72 -20.42 -16.06
C ALA A 157 -8.84 -20.81 -14.57
N ALA A 158 -9.55 -20.01 -13.75
CA ALA A 158 -9.74 -20.29 -12.32
C ALA A 158 -10.67 -21.49 -12.04
N LEU A 159 -11.66 -21.76 -12.88
CA LEU A 159 -12.55 -22.93 -12.78
C LEU A 159 -11.87 -24.23 -13.22
N GLN A 160 -10.91 -24.15 -14.15
CA GLN A 160 -10.14 -25.31 -14.62
C GLN A 160 -9.11 -25.81 -13.58
N GLU A 161 -8.56 -24.92 -12.74
CA GLU A 161 -7.62 -25.34 -11.69
C GLU A 161 -8.30 -25.99 -10.46
N GLY A 162 -9.63 -25.88 -10.30
CA GLY A 162 -10.36 -26.38 -9.13
C GLY A 162 -11.15 -27.68 -9.33
N SER A 163 -11.27 -28.16 -10.57
CA SER A 163 -12.11 -29.32 -10.89
C SER A 163 -11.28 -30.59 -10.96
N ALA A 164 -11.06 -31.24 -9.81
CA ALA A 164 -10.72 -32.66 -9.81
C ALA A 164 -11.90 -33.43 -10.45
N PRO A 165 -11.64 -34.35 -11.39
CA PRO A 165 -12.72 -35.06 -12.07
C PRO A 165 -13.50 -35.91 -11.06
N ALA A 166 -14.81 -35.70 -11.04
CA ALA A 166 -15.73 -36.55 -10.31
C ALA A 166 -15.72 -37.95 -10.97
N ASP A 167 -15.58 -38.94 -10.10
CA ASP A 167 -15.57 -40.36 -10.38
C ASP A 167 -17.01 -40.81 -10.71
N ASP A 168 -17.33 -40.92 -11.99
CA ASP A 168 -18.53 -41.62 -12.46
C ASP A 168 -18.16 -43.08 -12.76
N THR A 169 -18.61 -43.94 -11.87
CA THR A 169 -18.61 -45.40 -11.99
C THR A 169 -19.46 -45.91 -13.16
N ASP A 170 -18.98 -47.02 -13.72
CA ASP A 170 -19.66 -48.03 -14.56
C ASP A 170 -19.72 -47.84 -16.08
N ALA A 171 -18.79 -48.51 -16.79
CA ALA A 171 -19.14 -49.62 -17.70
C ALA A 171 -17.87 -50.32 -18.23
N ALA A 172 -17.88 -51.65 -18.16
CA ALA A 172 -16.81 -52.55 -18.57
C ALA A 172 -16.56 -52.55 -20.10
N SER A 173 -15.29 -52.54 -20.51
CA SER A 173 -14.83 -53.28 -21.68
C SER A 173 -13.30 -53.43 -21.71
N ALA A 174 -12.88 -54.57 -22.22
CA ALA A 174 -11.57 -55.20 -22.02
C ALA A 174 -10.37 -54.50 -22.68
N GLY A 175 -9.24 -54.55 -21.97
CA GLY A 175 -7.98 -55.08 -22.49
C GLY A 175 -7.18 -54.24 -23.49
N THR A 176 -6.14 -53.55 -23.01
CA THR A 176 -4.74 -53.75 -23.44
C THR A 176 -3.80 -52.97 -22.52
N GLY A 177 -2.66 -53.56 -22.18
CA GLY A 177 -1.73 -53.08 -21.16
C GLY A 177 -1.15 -51.70 -21.43
N SER A 178 -1.68 -50.70 -20.74
CA SER A 178 -1.12 -49.35 -20.61
C SER A 178 -0.66 -49.17 -19.16
N PHE A 179 0.56 -48.66 -18.99
CA PHE A 179 1.17 -48.41 -17.68
C PHE A 179 0.37 -47.30 -16.97
N SER A 180 -0.58 -47.71 -16.13
CA SER A 180 -1.51 -46.83 -15.44
C SER A 180 -0.81 -45.98 -14.37
N TRP A 181 -0.74 -44.67 -14.61
CA TRP A 181 -0.41 -43.66 -13.60
C TRP A 181 -1.37 -43.67 -12.39
N GLY A 182 -2.55 -44.28 -12.53
CA GLY A 182 -3.53 -44.42 -11.45
C GLY A 182 -3.04 -45.28 -10.28
N THR A 183 -2.19 -46.29 -10.54
CA THR A 183 -1.63 -47.12 -9.46
C THR A 183 -0.65 -46.31 -8.61
N TRP A 184 0.10 -45.38 -9.22
CA TRP A 184 0.98 -44.46 -8.48
C TRP A 184 0.20 -43.43 -7.66
N ALA A 185 -0.90 -42.90 -8.19
CA ALA A 185 -1.77 -41.99 -7.45
C ALA A 185 -2.36 -42.65 -6.19
N PHE A 186 -2.73 -43.94 -6.27
CA PHE A 186 -3.18 -44.71 -5.11
C PHE A 186 -2.08 -44.83 -4.03
N TRP A 187 -0.85 -45.19 -4.43
CA TRP A 187 0.27 -45.29 -3.48
C TRP A 187 0.65 -43.95 -2.85
N LEU A 188 0.57 -42.84 -3.59
CA LEU A 188 0.81 -41.49 -3.07
C LEU A 188 -0.28 -41.04 -2.09
N SER A 189 -1.55 -41.39 -2.34
CA SER A 189 -2.67 -41.13 -1.43
C SER A 189 -2.49 -41.88 -0.10
N VAL A 190 -2.10 -43.16 -0.16
CA VAL A 190 -1.83 -43.98 1.04
C VAL A 190 -0.64 -43.43 1.84
N LEU A 191 0.42 -42.97 1.17
CA LEU A 191 1.56 -42.33 1.83
C LEU A 191 1.19 -41.01 2.51
N ASN A 192 0.31 -40.21 1.90
CA ASN A 192 -0.16 -38.96 2.50
C ASN A 192 -1.04 -39.22 3.73
N LEU A 193 -1.89 -40.26 3.68
CA LEU A 193 -2.71 -40.68 4.82
C LEU A 193 -1.85 -41.24 5.97
N LEU A 194 -0.81 -42.01 5.66
CA LEU A 194 0.18 -42.48 6.64
C LEU A 194 0.98 -41.33 7.26
N GLY A 195 1.34 -40.32 6.46
CA GLY A 195 1.99 -39.10 6.94
C GLY A 195 1.10 -38.31 7.91
N LEU A 196 -0.19 -38.20 7.61
CA LEU A 196 -1.16 -37.54 8.48
C LEU A 196 -1.37 -38.32 9.79
N GLY A 197 -1.44 -39.65 9.71
CA GLY A 197 -1.51 -40.54 10.87
C GLY A 197 -0.27 -40.44 11.75
N TYR A 198 0.92 -40.39 11.15
CA TYR A 198 2.19 -40.22 11.86
C TYR A 198 2.26 -38.84 12.57
N LEU A 199 1.77 -37.78 11.93
CA LEU A 199 1.68 -36.45 12.54
C LEU A 199 0.71 -36.42 13.74
N LEU A 200 -0.43 -37.10 13.66
CA LEU A 200 -1.37 -37.20 14.77
C LEU A 200 -0.81 -38.02 15.94
N VAL A 201 -0.11 -39.12 15.65
CA VAL A 201 0.49 -39.98 16.68
C VAL A 201 1.69 -39.30 17.36
N THR A 202 2.56 -38.63 16.60
CA THR A 202 3.69 -37.87 17.16
C THR A 202 3.22 -36.64 17.96
N ARG A 203 2.12 -36.01 17.57
CA ARG A 203 1.50 -34.92 18.34
C ARG A 203 0.86 -35.39 19.65
N GLN A 204 0.36 -36.63 19.71
CA GLN A 204 -0.18 -37.20 20.96
C GLN A 204 0.90 -37.70 21.92
N GLN A 205 2.05 -38.18 21.42
CA GLN A 205 3.13 -38.68 22.29
C GLN A 205 4.06 -37.58 22.84
N GLY A 206 4.03 -36.36 22.29
CA GLY A 206 4.93 -35.27 22.68
C GLY A 206 4.43 -34.26 23.73
N GLY A 207 3.30 -34.49 24.41
CA GLY A 207 2.58 -33.39 25.09
C GLY A 207 2.01 -33.65 26.48
N GLY A 208 2.51 -34.63 27.22
CA GLY A 208 2.08 -34.89 28.60
C GLY A 208 2.69 -33.94 29.62
N GLY A 209 2.16 -32.71 29.72
CA GLY A 209 2.32 -31.87 30.91
C GLY A 209 3.36 -30.75 30.79
N LYS A 210 2.89 -29.54 30.45
CA LYS A 210 3.35 -28.19 30.87
C LYS A 210 3.04 -27.07 29.86
N VAL A 211 2.67 -27.38 28.61
CA VAL A 211 2.40 -26.36 27.58
C VAL A 211 0.96 -25.80 27.62
N ALA A 212 0.00 -26.52 28.20
CA ALA A 212 -1.39 -26.07 28.28
C ALA A 212 -1.57 -24.77 29.09
N MET A 213 -0.72 -24.49 30.08
CA MET A 213 -0.81 -23.25 30.87
C MET A 213 -0.26 -22.01 30.14
N GLN A 214 0.47 -22.19 29.04
CA GLN A 214 1.08 -21.08 28.30
C GLN A 214 0.15 -20.60 27.16
N SER A 215 -0.59 -21.51 26.53
CA SER A 215 -1.58 -21.17 25.49
C SER A 215 -2.71 -20.28 26.03
N ASP A 216 -3.27 -20.59 27.20
CA ASP A 216 -4.34 -19.77 27.80
C ASP A 216 -3.86 -18.35 28.16
N ARG A 217 -2.56 -18.21 28.47
CA ARG A 217 -1.96 -16.90 28.79
C ARG A 217 -1.69 -16.08 27.53
N ASP A 218 -1.31 -16.73 26.44
CA ASP A 218 -1.11 -16.07 25.16
C ASP A 218 -2.45 -15.68 24.53
N ASP A 219 -3.49 -16.51 24.64
CA ASP A 219 -4.85 -16.19 24.17
C ASP A 219 -5.46 -15.02 24.96
N ALA A 220 -5.30 -14.99 26.29
CA ALA A 220 -5.71 -13.85 27.10
C ALA A 220 -4.94 -12.56 26.75
N ARG A 221 -3.67 -12.68 26.36
CA ARG A 221 -2.84 -11.54 25.94
C ARG A 221 -3.25 -11.03 24.56
N ILE A 222 -3.59 -11.91 23.62
CA ILE A 222 -4.09 -11.55 22.30
C ILE A 222 -5.46 -10.85 22.42
N ALA A 223 -6.36 -11.37 23.26
CA ALA A 223 -7.64 -10.72 23.54
C ALA A 223 -7.45 -9.30 24.14
N GLY A 224 -6.53 -9.14 25.09
CA GLY A 224 -6.21 -7.84 25.67
C GLY A 224 -5.64 -6.83 24.66
N LEU A 225 -4.74 -7.27 23.78
CA LEU A 225 -4.20 -6.41 22.71
C LEU A 225 -5.26 -5.98 21.70
N GLN A 226 -6.24 -6.84 21.43
CA GLN A 226 -7.34 -6.53 20.52
C GLN A 226 -8.30 -5.49 21.12
N ASP A 227 -8.58 -5.56 22.42
CA ASP A 227 -9.34 -4.53 23.15
C ASP A 227 -8.59 -3.20 23.24
N GLU A 228 -7.27 -3.22 23.46
CA GLU A 228 -6.45 -2.00 23.41
C GLU A 228 -6.46 -1.37 22.02
N ASN A 229 -6.40 -2.16 20.95
CA ASN A 229 -6.45 -1.65 19.59
C ASN A 229 -7.82 -1.04 19.24
N ASN A 230 -8.91 -1.65 19.72
CA ASN A 230 -10.26 -1.08 19.61
C ASN A 230 -10.40 0.23 20.39
N ARG A 231 -9.82 0.30 21.59
CA ARG A 231 -9.80 1.52 22.42
C ARG A 231 -8.94 2.63 21.82
N LEU A 232 -7.79 2.30 21.24
CA LEU A 232 -6.95 3.26 20.51
C LEU A 232 -7.64 3.76 19.24
N SER A 233 -8.37 2.88 18.55
CA SER A 233 -9.17 3.28 17.38
C SER A 233 -10.29 4.25 17.75
N SER A 234 -10.95 4.08 18.90
CA SER A 234 -11.99 5.00 19.35
C SER A 234 -11.42 6.35 19.81
N THR A 235 -10.25 6.39 20.47
CA THR A 235 -9.61 7.66 20.85
C THR A 235 -9.11 8.43 19.64
N VAL A 236 -8.58 7.77 18.62
CA VAL A 236 -8.18 8.41 17.35
C VAL A 236 -9.40 9.00 16.64
N ALA A 237 -10.53 8.29 16.60
CA ALA A 237 -11.77 8.80 16.02
C ALA A 237 -12.32 10.02 16.79
N GLU A 238 -12.21 10.02 18.13
CA GLU A 238 -12.59 11.18 18.95
C GLU A 238 -11.69 12.39 18.70
N LEU A 239 -10.37 12.17 18.59
CA LEU A 239 -9.41 13.22 18.25
C LEU A 239 -9.65 13.81 16.86
N ALA A 240 -9.94 12.97 15.86
CA ALA A 240 -10.29 13.41 14.52
C ALA A 240 -11.54 14.31 14.53
N ASN A 241 -12.59 13.91 15.26
CA ASN A 241 -13.80 14.72 15.43
C ASN A 241 -13.56 16.03 16.19
N ARG A 242 -12.64 16.05 17.16
CA ARG A 242 -12.24 17.28 17.85
C ARG A 242 -11.49 18.23 16.92
N LEU A 243 -10.63 17.70 16.06
CA LEU A 243 -9.86 18.49 15.11
C LEU A 243 -10.78 19.15 14.08
N THR A 244 -11.74 18.42 13.52
CA THR A 244 -12.72 18.97 12.57
C THR A 244 -13.63 20.01 13.20
N MET A 245 -14.05 19.84 14.47
CA MET A 245 -14.79 20.88 15.19
C MET A 245 -13.94 22.13 15.46
N ALA A 246 -12.65 21.95 15.79
CA ALA A 246 -11.74 23.07 16.01
C ALA A 246 -11.50 23.86 14.73
N GLU A 247 -11.29 23.18 13.61
CA GLU A 247 -11.12 23.81 12.29
C GLU A 247 -12.38 24.58 11.87
N LYS A 248 -13.57 23.96 12.02
CA LYS A 248 -14.85 24.64 11.76
C LYS A 248 -15.05 25.88 12.63
N LYS A 249 -14.61 25.84 13.90
CA LYS A 249 -14.68 26.98 14.81
C LYS A 249 -13.72 28.11 14.40
N LEU A 250 -12.56 27.76 13.86
CA LEU A 250 -11.56 28.72 13.38
C LEU A 250 -12.04 29.43 12.10
N MET A 251 -12.67 28.71 11.18
CA MET A 251 -13.31 29.30 10.01
C MET A 251 -14.50 30.21 10.39
N ALA A 252 -15.32 29.81 11.36
CA ALA A 252 -16.42 30.64 11.84
C ALA A 252 -15.93 31.95 12.51
N MET A 253 -14.77 31.94 13.17
CA MET A 253 -14.15 33.14 13.72
C MET A 253 -13.55 34.06 12.66
N GLN A 254 -12.99 33.52 11.58
CA GLN A 254 -12.46 34.33 10.47
C GLN A 254 -13.57 35.07 9.69
N GLY A 255 -14.77 34.50 9.60
CA GLY A 255 -15.91 35.18 8.94
C GLY A 255 -16.47 36.39 9.70
N ALA A 256 -16.15 36.56 10.99
CA ALA A 256 -16.69 37.63 11.83
C ALA A 256 -15.82 38.91 11.87
N GLN A 257 -14.65 38.92 11.21
CA GLN A 257 -13.74 40.08 11.18
C GLN A 257 -13.76 40.84 9.84
N ALA A 258 -14.85 40.79 9.08
CA ALA A 258 -15.04 41.72 7.97
C ALA A 258 -15.29 43.14 8.55
N PRO A 259 -14.40 44.13 8.32
CA PRO A 259 -14.61 45.48 8.81
C PRO A 259 -15.85 46.10 8.16
N PRO A 260 -16.69 46.83 8.91
CA PRO A 260 -17.87 47.48 8.37
C PRO A 260 -17.48 48.53 7.32
N ASN A 261 -18.16 48.46 6.17
CA ASN A 261 -18.12 49.38 5.04
C ASN A 261 -17.72 50.81 5.40
N ARG A 262 -16.56 51.24 4.90
CA ARG A 262 -16.20 52.65 4.81
C ARG A 262 -16.84 53.24 3.54
N PRO A 263 -17.61 54.34 3.63
CA PRO A 263 -18.21 54.96 2.45
C PRO A 263 -17.13 55.57 1.53
N PRO A 264 -17.40 55.65 0.21
CA PRO A 264 -16.44 56.11 -0.77
C PRO A 264 -16.19 57.61 -0.62
N ALA A 265 -14.94 57.99 -0.35
CA ALA A 265 -14.48 59.37 -0.41
C ALA A 265 -13.96 59.67 -1.83
N ASP A 266 -14.45 60.80 -2.36
CA ASP A 266 -14.09 61.43 -3.62
C ASP A 266 -12.58 61.41 -3.92
N ARG A 267 -12.23 61.03 -5.16
CA ARG A 267 -10.91 61.26 -5.74
C ARG A 267 -11.01 62.33 -6.83
N PRO A 268 -10.16 63.38 -6.79
CA PRO A 268 -10.07 64.36 -7.85
C PRO A 268 -9.24 63.87 -9.04
N ASN A 269 -9.68 64.33 -10.20
CA ASN A 269 -9.16 64.19 -11.54
C ASN A 269 -7.72 64.74 -11.67
N VAL A 270 -6.79 64.01 -12.30
CA VAL A 270 -5.46 64.51 -12.69
C VAL A 270 -5.16 64.11 -14.14
N PRO A 271 -4.58 65.00 -14.98
CA PRO A 271 -4.56 64.83 -16.43
C PRO A 271 -3.41 63.94 -16.93
N GLN A 272 -3.73 63.26 -18.03
CA GLN A 272 -2.90 62.33 -18.79
C GLN A 272 -1.85 63.07 -19.64
N GLY A 273 -0.57 62.79 -19.38
CA GLY A 273 0.57 63.25 -20.16
C GLY A 273 1.18 62.13 -21.02
N ASN A 274 1.26 62.39 -22.32
CA ASN A 274 1.92 61.61 -23.36
C ASN A 274 3.45 61.53 -23.13
N PRO A 275 4.19 60.52 -23.63
CA PRO A 275 4.95 60.78 -24.86
C PRO A 275 5.17 59.58 -25.83
N THR A 276 5.02 59.89 -27.12
CA THR A 276 6.02 59.79 -28.21
C THR A 276 6.83 58.50 -28.40
N GLN A 277 6.32 57.63 -29.28
CA GLN A 277 6.83 57.28 -30.62
C GLN A 277 8.37 57.29 -30.88
N ALA A 278 8.94 56.10 -31.15
CA ALA A 278 10.11 55.92 -32.02
C ALA A 278 9.99 54.58 -32.78
N ALA A 279 10.27 54.61 -34.08
CA ALA A 279 10.00 53.58 -35.07
C ALA A 279 11.30 52.79 -35.46
N PRO A 280 11.34 51.93 -36.50
CA PRO A 280 11.76 50.52 -36.38
C PRO A 280 12.99 50.15 -37.24
N ASN A 281 13.55 48.94 -37.08
CA ASN A 281 14.25 48.20 -38.17
C ASN A 281 14.58 46.73 -37.82
N PRO A 282 15.02 45.85 -38.76
CA PRO A 282 14.16 44.82 -39.34
C PRO A 282 14.67 43.37 -39.20
N MET A 283 13.90 42.41 -39.75
CA MET A 283 14.12 40.95 -39.81
C MET A 283 15.45 40.50 -40.44
N PRO A 284 15.81 39.21 -40.28
CA PRO A 284 15.64 38.24 -41.39
C PRO A 284 15.03 36.91 -40.89
N ALA A 285 13.98 36.38 -41.52
CA ALA A 285 13.92 35.56 -42.75
C ALA A 285 14.13 34.04 -42.54
N ASN A 286 13.12 33.29 -43.01
CA ASN A 286 13.10 31.89 -43.47
C ASN A 286 13.23 30.74 -42.45
N GLN A 287 12.15 29.97 -42.28
CA GLN A 287 12.05 28.60 -42.81
C GLN A 287 10.59 28.05 -42.74
N PRO A 288 10.23 27.04 -43.57
CA PRO A 288 8.89 26.90 -44.14
C PRO A 288 7.99 25.89 -43.42
N ARG A 289 6.70 26.19 -43.54
CA ARG A 289 5.53 25.37 -43.19
C ARG A 289 5.11 24.54 -44.40
N PRO A 290 4.84 23.22 -44.28
CA PRO A 290 4.07 22.51 -45.29
C PRO A 290 2.58 22.65 -45.01
N ALA A 291 1.84 23.03 -46.04
CA ALA A 291 0.39 23.02 -46.09
C ALA A 291 -0.12 21.74 -46.77
N GLN A 292 -1.21 21.23 -46.21
CA GLN A 292 -2.39 20.67 -46.89
C GLN A 292 -2.22 19.55 -47.93
N GLY A 293 -2.82 18.40 -47.61
CA GLY A 293 -3.42 17.49 -48.59
C GLY A 293 -4.90 17.30 -48.25
N GLN A 294 -5.78 17.85 -49.09
CA GLN A 294 -7.21 17.51 -49.16
C GLN A 294 -7.39 16.29 -50.09
N GLY A 295 -8.39 15.47 -49.79
CA GLY A 295 -9.29 14.95 -50.83
C GLY A 295 -9.45 13.44 -50.95
N TYR A 296 -10.73 13.04 -50.97
CA TYR A 296 -11.34 11.77 -51.41
C TYR A 296 -11.23 10.58 -50.43
N GLY A 297 -12.28 9.84 -50.08
CA GLY A 297 -13.68 9.83 -50.50
C GLY A 297 -14.40 8.70 -49.73
N ASN A 298 -15.70 8.89 -49.48
CA ASN A 298 -16.59 7.85 -48.96
C ASN A 298 -16.87 6.79 -50.03
N GLN A 299 -16.76 5.51 -49.66
CA GLN A 299 -17.60 4.45 -50.23
C GLN A 299 -17.73 3.26 -49.27
N PRO A 300 -18.94 2.72 -49.06
CA PRO A 300 -19.17 1.52 -48.24
C PRO A 300 -19.05 0.26 -49.11
N ASN A 301 -18.61 -0.86 -48.54
CA ASN A 301 -18.80 -2.16 -49.19
C ASN A 301 -19.13 -3.27 -48.16
N PRO A 302 -20.17 -4.10 -48.41
CA PRO A 302 -20.60 -5.22 -47.56
C PRO A 302 -20.07 -6.57 -48.05
N SER A 303 -20.45 -7.64 -47.33
CA SER A 303 -20.31 -9.09 -47.65
C SER A 303 -18.97 -9.70 -47.22
N ALA A 304 -18.89 -10.57 -46.21
CA ALA A 304 -19.44 -11.94 -46.12
C ALA A 304 -18.96 -12.86 -47.25
N MET A 305 -18.00 -13.75 -46.94
CA MET A 305 -18.03 -15.18 -47.29
C MET A 305 -16.87 -15.96 -46.62
N PRO A 306 -17.00 -17.29 -46.46
CA PRO A 306 -16.20 -18.12 -45.55
C PRO A 306 -15.00 -18.78 -46.25
N MET A 307 -13.98 -19.15 -45.47
CA MET A 307 -12.91 -20.04 -45.91
C MET A 307 -12.77 -21.22 -44.95
N SER A 308 -13.36 -22.34 -45.36
CA SER A 308 -12.95 -23.69 -45.03
C SER A 308 -11.63 -23.99 -45.74
N GLY A 309 -10.66 -24.63 -45.09
CA GLY A 309 -9.45 -25.04 -45.80
C GLY A 309 -8.30 -25.51 -44.92
N SER A 310 -8.39 -26.77 -44.49
CA SER A 310 -7.30 -27.66 -44.10
C SER A 310 -5.93 -27.36 -44.72
N SER A 311 -4.87 -27.40 -43.90
CA SER A 311 -3.57 -28.01 -44.26
C SER A 311 -2.71 -28.22 -43.01
N GLN A 312 -2.48 -29.50 -42.71
CA GLN A 312 -1.38 -29.99 -41.87
C GLN A 312 -0.04 -29.51 -42.44
N MET A 313 0.83 -28.98 -41.59
CA MET A 313 2.27 -28.99 -41.83
C MET A 313 2.99 -29.46 -40.57
N SER A 314 3.68 -30.58 -40.74
CA SER A 314 4.55 -31.25 -39.79
C SER A 314 5.73 -30.36 -39.40
N ALA A 315 6.02 -30.27 -38.11
CA ALA A 315 7.25 -29.68 -37.60
C ALA A 315 8.40 -30.70 -37.63
N PRO A 316 9.64 -30.30 -37.97
CA PRO A 316 10.78 -31.20 -38.06
C PRO A 316 11.41 -31.51 -36.69
N ASN A 317 11.94 -32.75 -36.60
CA ASN A 317 12.78 -33.32 -35.56
C ASN A 317 13.71 -32.32 -34.84
N GLN A 318 13.58 -32.23 -33.52
CA GLN A 318 14.66 -31.75 -32.65
C GLN A 318 15.47 -32.93 -32.10
N PRO A 319 16.81 -32.85 -32.06
CA PRO A 319 17.67 -33.90 -31.52
C PRO A 319 17.60 -33.97 -29.99
N ALA A 320 17.59 -35.20 -29.48
CA ALA A 320 17.57 -35.53 -28.05
C ALA A 320 18.77 -34.96 -27.29
N THR A 321 18.50 -34.26 -26.19
CA THR A 321 19.49 -33.89 -25.18
C THR A 321 19.76 -35.06 -24.23
N PRO A 322 21.02 -35.29 -23.82
CA PRO A 322 21.40 -36.42 -22.97
C PRO A 322 20.98 -36.20 -21.51
N THR A 323 20.40 -37.24 -20.94
CA THR A 323 20.03 -37.40 -19.53
C THR A 323 21.28 -37.37 -18.63
N PRO A 324 21.30 -36.61 -17.53
CA PRO A 324 22.38 -36.70 -16.54
C PRO A 324 22.29 -38.01 -15.72
N PRO A 325 23.43 -38.60 -15.31
CA PRO A 325 23.46 -39.82 -14.50
C PRO A 325 22.97 -39.60 -13.06
N PRO A 326 22.49 -40.65 -12.38
CA PRO A 326 21.97 -40.56 -11.02
C PRO A 326 23.07 -40.20 -10.01
N SER A 327 22.84 -39.13 -9.25
CA SER A 327 23.70 -38.70 -8.16
C SER A 327 23.75 -39.73 -7.05
N ASN A 328 24.99 -40.07 -6.72
CA ASN A 328 25.43 -41.02 -5.73
C ASN A 328 24.96 -40.67 -4.31
N VAL A 329 24.56 -41.70 -3.56
CA VAL A 329 24.14 -41.65 -2.16
C VAL A 329 25.26 -41.08 -1.29
N ARG A 330 24.99 -39.96 -0.61
CA ARG A 330 25.90 -39.40 0.41
C ARG A 330 25.58 -40.01 1.77
N PRO A 331 26.56 -40.58 2.49
CA PRO A 331 26.33 -41.15 3.82
C PRO A 331 26.07 -40.06 4.87
N THR A 332 25.09 -40.33 5.72
CA THR A 332 24.69 -39.58 6.91
C THR A 332 25.84 -39.51 7.93
N PRO A 333 26.19 -38.35 8.48
CA PRO A 333 27.08 -38.29 9.62
C PRO A 333 26.34 -38.69 10.90
N THR A 334 26.79 -39.79 11.50
CA THR A 334 26.44 -40.26 12.84
C THR A 334 26.80 -39.21 13.88
N ILE A 335 25.81 -38.66 14.58
CA ILE A 335 26.00 -37.76 15.73
C ILE A 335 26.11 -38.63 17.00
N PRO A 336 27.18 -38.52 17.81
CA PRO A 336 27.31 -39.24 19.07
C PRO A 336 26.37 -38.68 20.15
N PRO A 337 25.86 -39.52 21.08
CA PRO A 337 24.95 -39.09 22.14
C PRO A 337 25.67 -38.25 23.21
N LEU A 338 25.07 -37.12 23.58
CA LEU A 338 25.50 -36.29 24.72
C LEU A 338 25.19 -37.00 26.05
N PRO A 339 26.10 -36.96 27.04
CA PRO A 339 25.84 -37.45 28.38
C PRO A 339 24.96 -36.48 29.18
N GLY A 340 24.04 -37.06 29.96
CA GLY A 340 23.09 -36.35 30.80
C GLY A 340 23.76 -35.59 31.95
N ASN A 341 23.18 -34.43 32.29
CA ASN A 341 23.54 -33.66 33.47
C ASN A 341 22.31 -33.46 34.37
N VAL A 342 22.25 -34.34 35.37
CA VAL A 342 22.24 -34.04 36.82
C VAL A 342 21.62 -32.71 37.26
N ALA A 343 20.59 -32.86 38.10
CA ALA A 343 20.00 -31.85 38.95
C ALA A 343 21.06 -31.14 39.82
N GLY A 344 20.97 -29.82 39.93
CA GLY A 344 21.86 -29.05 40.79
C GLY A 344 21.24 -27.71 41.18
N ASP A 345 21.26 -27.47 42.49
CA ASP A 345 20.71 -26.35 43.23
C ASP A 345 21.10 -24.96 42.75
N ARG A 346 20.19 -24.00 42.99
CA ARG A 346 20.33 -22.58 42.69
C ARG A 346 20.41 -21.80 44.01
N PRO A 347 21.58 -21.31 44.45
CA PRO A 347 21.64 -20.34 45.54
C PRO A 347 21.59 -18.91 45.00
N ALA A 348 21.03 -18.03 45.83
CA ALA A 348 21.00 -16.58 45.67
C ALA A 348 22.40 -15.96 45.83
N SER A 349 22.68 -14.90 45.08
CA SER A 349 23.81 -13.99 45.31
C SER A 349 23.51 -12.70 44.53
N GLU A 350 23.08 -11.64 45.21
CA GLU A 350 23.87 -10.58 45.86
C GLU A 350 24.46 -9.56 44.88
N ARG A 351 24.07 -8.30 45.11
CA ARG A 351 24.57 -7.08 44.46
C ARG A 351 25.94 -6.71 45.04
N PRO A 352 26.83 -6.10 44.25
CA PRO A 352 27.86 -5.20 44.78
C PRO A 352 27.52 -3.74 44.47
N ALA A 353 27.54 -2.92 45.52
CA ALA A 353 27.66 -1.47 45.46
C ALA A 353 29.08 -1.09 45.04
N VAL A 354 29.22 -0.09 44.17
CA VAL A 354 30.52 0.52 43.83
C VAL A 354 30.54 1.95 44.34
N GLU A 355 31.42 2.17 45.30
CA GLU A 355 31.82 3.45 45.87
C GLU A 355 32.59 4.29 44.84
N ARG A 356 32.33 5.60 44.80
CA ARG A 356 33.18 6.58 44.09
C ARG A 356 34.02 7.34 45.10
N PRO A 357 35.34 7.47 44.89
CA PRO A 357 36.17 8.33 45.71
C PRO A 357 36.06 9.81 45.31
N VAL A 358 35.96 10.62 46.35
CA VAL A 358 36.19 12.06 46.42
C VAL A 358 37.63 12.39 46.02
N SER A 359 37.82 13.38 45.14
CA SER A 359 39.12 14.02 44.89
C SER A 359 39.01 15.51 45.20
N SER A 360 39.76 15.89 46.23
CA SER A 360 39.86 17.22 46.83
C SER A 360 40.81 18.11 46.03
N GLY A 361 40.64 19.43 46.19
CA GLY A 361 41.17 20.45 45.30
C GLY A 361 42.67 20.78 45.44
N MET A 362 43.11 21.72 44.61
CA MET A 362 44.24 22.60 44.86
C MET A 362 43.99 23.98 44.21
N PRO A 363 44.38 25.09 44.87
CA PRO A 363 44.23 26.46 44.38
C PRO A 363 45.42 26.92 43.53
N ALA A 364 45.19 28.06 42.88
CA ALA A 364 46.03 28.80 41.94
C ALA A 364 47.43 29.20 42.43
N PRO A 365 48.30 29.58 41.48
CA PRO A 365 49.26 30.65 41.69
C PRO A 365 49.04 31.80 40.69
N GLU A 366 48.82 33.00 41.23
CA GLU A 366 49.02 34.28 40.55
C GLU A 366 50.51 34.52 40.27
N MET A 367 50.83 35.05 39.09
CA MET A 367 52.05 35.81 38.86
C MET A 367 51.75 37.06 38.02
N PRO A 368 52.32 38.23 38.38
CA PRO A 368 52.24 39.44 37.58
C PRO A 368 53.39 39.49 36.57
N SER A 369 53.09 39.78 35.30
CA SER A 369 54.10 40.22 34.34
C SER A 369 53.52 41.31 33.46
N SER A 370 53.92 42.54 33.78
CA SER A 370 53.72 43.73 32.95
C SER A 370 54.64 43.66 31.74
N GLN A 371 54.10 43.26 30.59
CA GLN A 371 54.74 43.43 29.28
C GLN A 371 54.20 44.70 28.60
N PRO A 372 55.07 45.53 28.00
CA PRO A 372 54.68 46.78 27.35
C PRO A 372 53.83 46.51 26.10
N ALA A 373 52.73 47.25 25.98
CA ALA A 373 51.73 47.09 24.92
C ALA A 373 52.35 47.26 23.52
N PRO A 374 52.33 46.22 22.66
CA PRO A 374 52.68 46.37 21.25
C PRO A 374 51.58 47.16 20.53
N GLN A 375 52.01 48.09 19.69
CA GLN A 375 51.12 48.92 18.86
C GLN A 375 50.26 48.05 17.93
N PRO A 376 49.00 48.42 17.66
CA PRO A 376 48.07 47.61 16.90
C PRO A 376 48.50 47.54 15.42
N VAL A 377 49.07 46.40 15.03
CA VAL A 377 49.25 46.04 13.63
C VAL A 377 47.86 45.78 13.04
N PRO A 378 47.49 46.36 11.89
CA PRO A 378 46.21 46.10 11.24
C PRO A 378 46.00 44.59 11.07
N ALA A 379 44.92 44.06 11.66
CA ALA A 379 44.60 42.65 11.58
C ALA A 379 44.50 42.23 10.10
N PRO A 380 45.19 41.16 9.67
CA PRO A 380 44.99 40.59 8.34
C PRO A 380 43.50 40.35 8.11
N PRO A 381 42.97 40.65 6.91
CA PRO A 381 41.56 40.41 6.60
C PRO A 381 41.22 38.95 6.94
N ALA A 382 40.23 38.77 7.82
CA ALA A 382 39.82 37.45 8.29
C ALA A 382 39.50 36.58 7.08
N MET A 383 40.20 35.45 6.94
CA MET A 383 39.89 34.49 5.89
C MET A 383 38.43 34.05 6.05
N PRO A 384 37.67 33.93 4.94
CA PRO A 384 36.30 33.46 5.01
C PRO A 384 36.25 32.13 5.76
N ALA A 385 35.42 32.05 6.80
CA ALA A 385 35.26 30.85 7.60
C ALA A 385 34.91 29.68 6.67
N ALA A 386 35.58 28.53 6.88
CA ALA A 386 35.31 27.33 6.11
C ALA A 386 33.81 26.97 6.21
N PRO A 387 33.17 26.51 5.11
CA PRO A 387 31.77 26.10 5.15
C PRO A 387 31.55 25.03 6.24
N PRO A 388 30.45 25.11 7.01
CA PRO A 388 30.13 24.09 8.00
C PRO A 388 29.98 22.73 7.31
N ALA A 389 30.49 21.67 7.95
CA ALA A 389 30.38 20.31 7.42
C ALA A 389 28.90 19.91 7.25
N PRO A 390 28.54 19.19 6.17
CA PRO A 390 27.16 18.78 5.93
C PRO A 390 26.66 17.86 7.06
N LYS A 391 25.48 18.19 7.62
CA LYS A 391 24.84 17.37 8.65
C LYS A 391 24.23 16.13 8.01
N ARG A 392 24.50 14.95 8.59
CA ARG A 392 23.92 13.67 8.15
C ARG A 392 22.92 13.16 9.16
N LEU A 393 21.82 12.60 8.66
CA LEU A 393 20.79 11.89 9.40
C LEU A 393 20.62 10.48 8.83
N TYR A 394 20.03 9.60 9.61
CA TYR A 394 19.93 8.17 9.32
C TYR A 394 18.52 7.67 9.58
N ALA A 395 18.00 6.83 8.69
CA ALA A 395 16.66 6.26 8.84
C ALA A 395 16.63 4.77 8.49
N ARG A 396 15.75 4.01 9.15
CA ARG A 396 15.57 2.59 8.89
C ARG A 396 14.59 2.31 7.75
N THR A 397 13.47 3.00 7.72
CA THR A 397 12.42 2.87 6.69
C THR A 397 11.86 4.23 6.31
N ALA A 398 11.21 4.34 5.17
CA ALA A 398 10.29 5.43 4.87
C ALA A 398 8.95 5.11 5.54
N ASP A 399 8.75 5.56 6.77
CA ASP A 399 7.65 5.15 7.65
C ASP A 399 6.28 5.73 7.28
N LEU A 400 6.26 6.78 6.46
CA LEU A 400 5.03 7.48 6.05
C LEU A 400 4.68 7.27 4.57
N GLY A 401 5.26 6.26 3.92
CA GLY A 401 5.03 5.89 2.51
C GLY A 401 5.60 6.88 1.48
N ASN A 402 5.59 8.18 1.79
CA ASN A 402 6.14 9.25 0.95
C ASN A 402 7.20 10.09 1.68
N GLY A 403 7.81 9.56 2.74
CA GLY A 403 8.78 10.33 3.50
C GLY A 403 9.31 9.65 4.74
N PHE A 404 10.11 10.42 5.48
CA PHE A 404 10.70 10.06 6.76
C PHE A 404 10.14 10.98 7.84
N SER A 405 9.55 10.43 8.89
CA SER A 405 9.20 11.22 10.07
C SER A 405 10.44 11.70 10.80
N LEU A 406 10.41 12.91 11.38
CA LEU A 406 11.51 13.41 12.22
C LEU A 406 11.81 12.50 13.41
N ALA A 407 10.80 11.81 13.95
CA ALA A 407 10.95 10.88 15.07
C ALA A 407 11.72 9.59 14.70
N GLY A 408 11.69 9.20 13.42
CA GLY A 408 12.41 8.05 12.90
C GLY A 408 13.85 8.36 12.46
N LEU A 409 14.31 9.61 12.57
CA LEU A 409 15.65 10.03 12.19
C LEU A 409 16.62 9.94 13.36
N LEU A 410 17.80 9.37 13.10
CA LEU A 410 18.90 9.26 14.04
C LEU A 410 20.05 10.15 13.57
N ASP A 411 20.79 10.75 14.51
CA ASP A 411 22.01 11.51 14.21
C ASP A 411 23.24 10.59 14.02
N GLN A 412 23.14 9.31 14.40
CA GLN A 412 24.22 8.33 14.31
C GLN A 412 23.81 7.09 13.49
N PRO A 413 24.75 6.47 12.76
CA PRO A 413 24.47 5.24 12.03
C PRO A 413 24.36 4.07 13.02
N GLU A 414 23.14 3.61 13.28
CA GLU A 414 22.87 2.41 14.08
C GLU A 414 22.71 1.16 13.21
N ARG A 415 22.64 -0.02 13.87
CA ARG A 415 22.38 -1.29 13.17
C ARG A 415 20.99 -1.26 12.53
N GLY A 416 20.93 -1.68 11.27
CA GLY A 416 19.68 -1.77 10.52
C GLY A 416 19.20 -0.44 9.92
N ILE A 417 20.04 0.58 9.86
CA ILE A 417 19.76 1.81 9.11
C ILE A 417 19.94 1.57 7.62
N VAL A 418 18.88 1.75 6.83
CA VAL A 418 18.90 1.54 5.38
C VAL A 418 19.23 2.83 4.62
N TYR A 419 18.90 3.99 5.19
CA TYR A 419 18.99 5.27 4.50
C TYR A 419 19.98 6.23 5.16
N GLU A 420 20.77 6.91 4.34
CA GLU A 420 21.61 8.04 4.71
C GLU A 420 21.03 9.31 4.09
N ILE A 421 20.79 10.32 4.91
CA ILE A 421 20.20 11.60 4.51
C ILE A 421 21.22 12.72 4.76
N GLU A 422 21.53 13.49 3.73
CA GLU A 422 22.49 14.60 3.77
C GLU A 422 21.75 15.92 3.58
N LEU A 423 21.79 16.79 4.60
CA LEU A 423 21.09 18.07 4.57
C LEU A 423 21.84 19.05 3.66
N THR A 424 21.19 19.47 2.58
CA THR A 424 21.70 20.50 1.66
C THR A 424 21.27 21.90 2.10
N SER A 425 20.11 22.01 2.75
CA SER A 425 19.61 23.22 3.38
C SER A 425 18.73 22.88 4.61
N PRO A 426 18.25 23.88 5.37
CA PRO A 426 17.32 23.63 6.49
C PRO A 426 16.00 22.95 6.08
N SER A 427 15.59 23.05 4.81
CA SER A 427 14.32 22.51 4.30
C SER A 427 14.49 21.54 3.14
N THR A 428 15.72 21.27 2.69
CA THR A 428 16.01 20.33 1.61
C THR A 428 17.13 19.37 1.99
N ALA A 429 17.01 18.11 1.60
CA ALA A 429 18.04 17.11 1.81
C ALA A 429 18.12 16.15 0.62
N LEU A 430 19.24 15.48 0.48
CA LEU A 430 19.42 14.36 -0.43
C LEU A 430 19.45 13.06 0.38
N PHE A 431 18.94 11.98 -0.18
CA PHE A 431 19.01 10.68 0.49
C PHE A 431 19.47 9.56 -0.45
N ARG A 432 20.09 8.54 0.14
CA ARG A 432 20.59 7.36 -0.57
C ARG A 432 20.52 6.12 0.31
N VAL A 433 20.65 4.95 -0.30
CA VAL A 433 20.76 3.68 0.44
C VAL A 433 22.16 3.56 1.01
N SER A 434 22.27 3.24 2.30
CA SER A 434 23.55 3.09 2.99
C SER A 434 24.38 1.96 2.37
N GLN A 435 25.69 2.19 2.29
CA GLN A 435 26.65 1.22 1.76
C GLN A 435 27.16 0.23 2.83
N SER A 436 26.64 0.32 4.06
CA SER A 436 27.04 -0.62 5.11
C SER A 436 26.55 -2.05 4.81
N PRO A 437 27.37 -3.10 5.03
CA PRO A 437 26.98 -4.47 4.73
C PRO A 437 25.70 -4.93 5.46
N GLU A 438 25.51 -4.48 6.70
CA GLU A 438 24.33 -4.83 7.51
C GLU A 438 23.06 -4.19 6.93
N ALA A 439 23.12 -2.93 6.51
CA ALA A 439 22.00 -2.25 5.85
C ALA A 439 21.62 -2.90 4.52
N GLN A 440 22.64 -3.26 3.74
CA GLN A 440 22.49 -3.92 2.45
C GLN A 440 21.79 -5.28 2.60
N GLN A 441 22.25 -6.09 3.56
CA GLN A 441 21.62 -7.37 3.86
C GLN A 441 20.17 -7.21 4.32
N LEU A 442 19.91 -6.22 5.18
CA LEU A 442 18.56 -5.95 5.67
C LEU A 442 17.63 -5.53 4.52
N ALA A 443 18.06 -4.57 3.69
CA ALA A 443 17.28 -4.10 2.55
C ALA A 443 17.05 -5.19 1.51
N MET A 444 18.00 -6.10 1.31
CA MET A 444 17.85 -7.24 0.39
C MET A 444 17.01 -8.39 0.97
N SER A 445 16.88 -8.50 2.30
CA SER A 445 16.04 -9.52 2.92
C SER A 445 14.54 -9.30 2.66
N ASP A 446 14.12 -8.03 2.54
CA ASP A 446 12.76 -7.64 2.18
C ASP A 446 12.75 -6.31 1.39
N PRO A 447 13.08 -6.35 0.09
CA PRO A 447 13.18 -5.15 -0.74
C PRO A 447 11.87 -4.35 -0.81
N TYR A 448 10.73 -5.03 -0.76
CA TYR A 448 9.43 -4.37 -0.84
C TYR A 448 9.18 -3.52 0.40
N SER A 449 9.43 -4.04 1.60
CA SER A 449 9.21 -3.26 2.83
C SER A 449 10.23 -2.14 3.03
N TYR A 450 11.48 -2.33 2.60
CA TYR A 450 12.52 -1.35 2.89
C TYR A 450 12.71 -0.32 1.78
N LEU A 451 12.53 -0.66 0.50
CA LEU A 451 12.97 0.16 -0.64
C LEU A 451 11.84 0.68 -1.54
N SER A 452 10.68 0.03 -1.62
CA SER A 452 9.64 0.36 -2.62
C SER A 452 9.09 1.79 -2.50
N ASP A 453 8.97 2.28 -1.27
CA ASP A 453 8.43 3.62 -0.98
C ASP A 453 9.39 4.74 -1.40
N ALA A 454 10.70 4.53 -1.29
CA ALA A 454 11.71 5.59 -1.46
C ALA A 454 12.63 5.43 -2.67
N CYS A 455 12.65 4.26 -3.31
CA CYS A 455 13.59 3.94 -4.38
C CYS A 455 12.90 3.51 -5.68
N LEU A 456 13.57 3.76 -6.80
CA LEU A 456 13.26 3.25 -8.13
C LEU A 456 14.36 2.27 -8.56
N TYR A 457 13.96 1.08 -8.99
CA TYR A 457 14.88 0.03 -9.43
C TYR A 457 15.26 0.21 -10.90
N GLU A 458 16.55 0.31 -11.21
CA GLU A 458 17.03 0.33 -12.60
C GLU A 458 17.16 -1.08 -13.19
N ASN A 459 17.49 -2.08 -12.37
CA ASN A 459 17.65 -3.48 -12.77
C ASN A 459 17.19 -4.43 -11.66
N GLN A 460 17.08 -5.72 -11.98
CA GLN A 460 16.76 -6.76 -10.99
C GLN A 460 18.04 -7.32 -10.33
N PRO A 461 17.95 -7.88 -9.11
CA PRO A 461 19.09 -8.52 -8.45
C PRO A 461 19.68 -9.64 -9.32
N GLY A 462 20.95 -9.50 -9.72
CA GLY A 462 21.63 -10.42 -10.64
C GLY A 462 22.12 -11.74 -10.01
N GLY A 463 22.02 -11.90 -8.69
CA GLY A 463 22.41 -13.14 -8.01
C GLY A 463 22.57 -13.02 -6.49
N PRO A 464 23.01 -14.12 -5.83
CA PRO A 464 23.12 -14.19 -4.36
C PRO A 464 24.16 -13.25 -3.73
N ASN A 465 25.04 -12.65 -4.55
CA ASN A 465 26.07 -11.71 -4.10
C ASN A 465 25.82 -10.27 -4.57
N SER A 466 24.63 -9.98 -5.11
CA SER A 466 24.31 -8.64 -5.57
C SER A 466 24.36 -7.63 -4.42
N ARG A 467 24.75 -6.39 -4.72
CA ARG A 467 24.73 -5.26 -3.77
C ARG A 467 23.92 -4.10 -4.34
N ILE A 468 23.25 -3.37 -3.46
CA ILE A 468 22.49 -2.18 -3.82
C ILE A 468 23.45 -0.99 -3.98
N GLN A 469 23.60 -0.51 -5.20
CA GLN A 469 24.30 0.71 -5.52
C GLN A 469 23.30 1.84 -5.77
N THR A 470 23.48 2.98 -5.10
CA THR A 470 22.69 4.18 -5.44
C THR A 470 23.29 4.82 -6.69
N VAL A 471 22.52 4.81 -7.78
CA VAL A 471 22.89 5.39 -9.07
C VAL A 471 22.63 6.89 -9.06
N ALA A 472 21.48 7.32 -8.50
CA ALA A 472 21.17 8.73 -8.26
C ALA A 472 20.52 8.90 -6.87
N PRO A 473 20.96 9.88 -6.06
CA PRO A 473 20.32 10.16 -4.78
C PRO A 473 18.90 10.69 -5.01
N GLY A 474 18.00 10.40 -4.07
CA GLY A 474 16.68 10.99 -4.03
C GLY A 474 16.69 12.37 -3.35
N GLN A 475 15.59 13.10 -3.49
CA GLN A 475 15.42 14.44 -2.91
C GLN A 475 14.31 14.46 -1.86
N LEU A 476 14.56 15.22 -0.79
CA LEU A 476 13.63 15.45 0.31
C LEU A 476 13.36 16.93 0.50
N VAL A 477 12.10 17.25 0.84
CA VAL A 477 11.66 18.56 1.30
C VAL A 477 11.00 18.42 2.67
N LEU A 478 11.43 19.25 3.63
CA LEU A 478 10.82 19.27 4.96
C LEU A 478 9.45 19.97 4.89
N GLN A 479 8.39 19.24 5.20
CA GLN A 479 7.03 19.75 5.32
C GLN A 479 6.49 19.44 6.72
N ALA A 480 6.34 20.50 7.53
CA ALA A 480 6.05 20.39 8.96
C ALA A 480 7.06 19.47 9.67
N ASP A 481 6.62 18.33 10.21
CA ASP A 481 7.45 17.39 10.96
C ASP A 481 7.87 16.15 10.16
N LYS A 482 7.82 16.24 8.82
CA LYS A 482 8.12 15.14 7.90
C LYS A 482 9.04 15.58 6.77
N TRP A 483 10.06 14.80 6.49
CA TRP A 483 10.83 14.91 5.25
C TRP A 483 10.11 14.14 4.15
N GLN A 484 9.42 14.87 3.27
CA GLN A 484 8.71 14.29 2.14
C GLN A 484 9.66 14.01 0.97
N ILE A 485 9.55 12.83 0.38
CA ILE A 485 10.26 12.43 -0.83
C ILE A 485 9.62 13.14 -2.02
N THR A 486 10.39 14.05 -2.63
CA THR A 486 9.99 14.71 -3.88
C THR A 486 10.52 13.96 -5.09
N ASP A 487 11.72 13.38 -4.98
CA ASP A 487 12.30 12.49 -5.99
C ASP A 487 12.80 11.21 -5.33
N LYS A 488 12.36 10.05 -5.84
CA LYS A 488 12.86 8.74 -5.36
C LYS A 488 14.32 8.51 -5.76
N ALA A 489 15.08 7.86 -4.89
CA ALA A 489 16.46 7.48 -5.20
C ALA A 489 16.48 6.40 -6.28
N ARG A 490 17.37 6.51 -7.28
CA ARG A 490 17.54 5.48 -8.30
C ARG A 490 18.62 4.51 -7.84
N ILE A 491 18.26 3.22 -7.77
CA ILE A 491 19.17 2.18 -7.30
C ILE A 491 19.33 1.09 -8.35
N GLY A 492 20.51 0.50 -8.38
CA GLY A 492 20.82 -0.68 -9.17
C GLY A 492 21.40 -1.79 -8.28
N PHE A 493 21.35 -3.02 -8.78
CA PHE A 493 22.01 -4.17 -8.19
C PHE A 493 23.27 -4.50 -9.00
N VAL A 494 24.43 -4.48 -8.34
CA VAL A 494 25.74 -4.78 -8.94
C VAL A 494 26.35 -6.06 -8.42
#